data_AF-A0A9D8SI41-F1
#
_entry.id   AF-A0A9D8SI41-F1
#
_cell.length_a   1.000
_cell.length_b   1.000
_cell.length_c   1.000
_cell.angle_alpha   90.00
_cell.angle_beta   90.00
_cell.angle_gamma   90.00
#
_symmetry.space_group_name_H-M   'P 1'
#
loop_
_entity.id
_entity.type
_entity.pdbx_description
1 polymer ?
#
loop_
_entity_poly.entity_id
_entity_poly.type
_entity_poly.pdbx_seq_one_letter_code
_entity_poly.pdbx_strand_id
1 'polypeptide(L)'
;MICSFLFVCGVPALEKIGVKEFLLGTKWRPSSELYGILPMILGSMYVTMGALIFGVPIGILTAIFMARFCPRKLYRFFKPMVELMAGIPSVIYGFFGLVVLVPLVRDNLGGTGSSMLTAALLLGIMILPTIVTVAEAALRAVPESYYEG
;
A
#
# COMPACT_ATOMS: atom_id res chain seq x y z
N MET A 1 0.81 27.19 -10.45
CA MET A 1 0.31 26.95 -11.81
C MET A 1 -0.47 25.63 -11.93
N ILE A 2 0.05 24.48 -11.47
CA ILE A 2 -0.68 23.18 -11.54
C ILE A 2 -1.88 23.15 -10.58
N CYS A 3 -1.71 23.53 -9.31
CA CYS A 3 -2.83 23.53 -8.35
C CYS A 3 -3.96 24.45 -8.79
N SER A 4 -3.62 25.67 -9.24
CA SER A 4 -4.59 26.62 -9.79
C SER A 4 -5.31 26.05 -11.02
N PHE A 5 -4.61 25.37 -11.91
CA PHE A 5 -5.20 24.72 -13.08
C PHE A 5 -6.19 23.61 -12.68
N LEU A 6 -5.85 22.78 -11.69
CA LEU A 6 -6.73 21.72 -11.19
C LEU A 6 -8.04 22.28 -10.63
N PHE A 7 -8.00 23.39 -9.88
CA PHE A 7 -9.22 24.01 -9.36
C PHE A 7 -10.04 24.68 -10.47
N VAL A 8 -9.38 25.42 -11.38
CA VAL A 8 -10.06 26.11 -12.48
C VAL A 8 -10.74 25.14 -13.44
N CYS A 9 -10.14 23.99 -13.72
CA CYS A 9 -10.75 22.97 -14.59
C CYS A 9 -11.68 22.01 -13.82
N GLY A 10 -11.38 21.72 -12.55
CA GLY A 10 -12.10 20.74 -11.75
C GLY A 10 -13.42 21.25 -11.16
N VAL A 11 -13.47 22.50 -10.68
CA VAL A 11 -14.69 23.07 -10.09
C VAL A 11 -15.84 23.14 -11.11
N PRO A 12 -15.64 23.61 -12.35
CA PRO A 12 -16.71 23.62 -13.36
C PRO A 12 -17.15 22.21 -13.77
N ALA A 13 -16.25 21.22 -13.73
CA ALA A 13 -16.60 19.83 -14.02
C ALA A 13 -17.48 19.23 -12.91
N LEU A 14 -17.16 19.52 -11.64
CA LEU A 14 -17.95 19.11 -10.48
C LEU A 14 -19.34 19.76 -10.46
N GLU A 15 -19.47 21.01 -10.89
CA GLU A 15 -20.76 21.68 -11.04
C GLU A 15 -21.63 21.03 -12.12
N LYS A 16 -21.04 20.64 -13.26
CA LYS A 16 -21.77 19.94 -14.34
C LYS A 16 -22.26 18.55 -13.96
N ILE A 17 -21.46 17.81 -13.19
CA ILE A 17 -21.78 16.44 -12.75
C ILE A 17 -22.66 16.44 -11.50
N GLY A 18 -22.54 17.47 -10.65
CA GLY A 18 -23.13 17.51 -9.33
C GLY A 18 -22.26 16.79 -8.29
N VAL A 19 -21.86 17.50 -7.24
CA VAL A 19 -20.95 16.99 -6.19
C VAL A 19 -21.46 15.68 -5.57
N LYS A 20 -22.78 15.56 -5.35
CA LYS A 20 -23.39 14.36 -4.77
C LYS A 20 -23.30 13.16 -5.71
N GLU A 21 -23.54 13.35 -6.99
CA GLU A 21 -23.48 12.26 -7.99
C GLU A 21 -22.04 11.86 -8.29
N PHE A 22 -21.12 12.82 -8.26
CA PHE A 22 -19.70 12.54 -8.34
C PHE A 22 -19.22 11.70 -7.15
N LEU A 23 -19.52 12.13 -5.90
CA LEU A 23 -19.02 11.47 -4.69
C LEU A 23 -19.75 10.17 -4.35
N LEU A 24 -21.08 10.12 -4.46
CA LEU A 24 -21.90 8.97 -4.10
C LEU A 24 -22.31 8.11 -5.29
N GLY A 25 -21.98 8.53 -6.52
CA GLY A 25 -22.25 7.74 -7.72
C GLY A 25 -21.51 6.41 -7.69
N THR A 26 -22.21 5.34 -8.06
CA THR A 26 -21.71 3.96 -8.01
C THR A 26 -21.16 3.46 -9.35
N LYS A 27 -21.27 4.26 -10.41
CA LYS A 27 -20.84 3.89 -11.76
C LYS A 27 -19.82 4.88 -12.28
N TRP A 28 -18.69 4.34 -12.72
CA TRP A 28 -17.68 5.06 -13.49
C TRP A 28 -17.82 4.66 -14.97
N ARG A 29 -18.47 5.51 -15.77
CA ARG A 29 -18.61 5.37 -17.23
C ARG A 29 -18.49 6.74 -17.90
N PRO A 30 -17.26 7.20 -18.18
CA PRO A 30 -17.02 8.48 -18.84
C PRO A 30 -17.72 8.61 -20.19
N SER A 31 -17.84 7.52 -20.96
CA SER A 31 -18.53 7.49 -22.25
C SER A 31 -20.04 7.73 -22.15
N SER A 32 -20.62 7.63 -20.96
CA SER A 32 -22.04 7.89 -20.69
C SER A 32 -22.21 9.04 -19.69
N GLU A 33 -21.19 9.89 -19.54
CA GLU A 33 -21.17 11.04 -18.61
C GLU A 33 -21.40 10.67 -17.12
N LEU A 34 -21.17 9.42 -16.74
CA LEU A 34 -21.28 8.95 -15.34
C LEU A 34 -19.90 8.94 -14.68
N TYR A 35 -19.71 9.77 -13.66
CA TYR A 35 -18.42 9.97 -12.99
C TYR A 35 -18.46 9.67 -11.49
N GLY A 36 -19.17 8.61 -11.11
CA GLY A 36 -19.25 8.19 -9.71
C GLY A 36 -17.93 7.59 -9.21
N ILE A 37 -17.30 8.23 -8.22
CA ILE A 37 -16.00 7.79 -7.65
C ILE A 37 -16.12 6.91 -6.40
N LEU A 38 -17.34 6.69 -5.89
CA LEU A 38 -17.58 5.91 -4.67
C LEU A 38 -16.92 4.51 -4.71
N PRO A 39 -17.02 3.72 -5.81
CA PRO A 39 -16.37 2.40 -5.87
C PRO A 39 -14.85 2.48 -5.80
N MET A 40 -14.24 3.56 -6.31
CA MET A 40 -12.80 3.77 -6.24
C MET A 40 -12.38 4.07 -4.81
N ILE A 41 -13.12 4.93 -4.10
CA ILE A 41 -12.88 5.24 -2.68
C ILE A 41 -12.98 3.98 -1.83
N LEU A 42 -14.10 3.24 -1.95
CA LEU A 42 -14.31 2.02 -1.18
C LEU A 42 -13.28 0.94 -1.55
N GLY A 43 -13.00 0.75 -2.84
CA GLY A 43 -11.99 -0.19 -3.31
C GLY A 43 -10.60 0.11 -2.72
N SER A 44 -10.18 1.37 -2.74
CA SER A 44 -8.93 1.80 -2.11
C SER A 44 -8.92 1.53 -0.61
N MET A 45 -9.99 1.87 0.11
CA MET A 45 -10.09 1.61 1.55
C MET A 45 -9.97 0.12 1.88
N TYR A 46 -10.71 -0.75 1.18
CA TYR A 46 -10.65 -2.19 1.40
C TYR A 46 -9.27 -2.77 1.11
N VAL A 47 -8.63 -2.36 0.01
CA VAL A 47 -7.28 -2.80 -0.35
C VAL A 47 -6.27 -2.33 0.68
N THR A 48 -6.37 -1.08 1.15
CA THR A 48 -5.50 -0.56 2.21
C THR A 48 -5.69 -1.31 3.51
N MET A 49 -6.93 -1.55 3.96
CA MET A 49 -7.19 -2.35 5.16
C MET A 49 -6.62 -3.77 5.04
N GLY A 50 -6.82 -4.43 3.90
CA GLY A 50 -6.25 -5.74 3.63
C GLY A 50 -4.72 -5.72 3.68
N ALA A 51 -4.09 -4.74 3.05
CA ALA A 51 -2.64 -4.58 3.07
C ALA A 51 -2.10 -4.38 4.49
N LEU A 52 -2.80 -3.62 5.33
CA LEU A 52 -2.39 -3.40 6.73
C LEU A 52 -2.48 -4.68 7.56
N ILE A 53 -3.52 -5.50 7.37
CA ILE A 53 -3.70 -6.76 8.10
C ILE A 53 -2.50 -7.70 7.92
N PHE A 54 -1.90 -7.75 6.73
CA PHE A 54 -0.73 -8.60 6.47
C PHE A 54 0.60 -7.86 6.67
N GLY A 55 0.72 -6.64 6.14
CA GLY A 55 1.97 -5.89 6.11
C GLY A 55 2.39 -5.37 7.49
N VAL A 56 1.45 -4.90 8.31
CA VAL A 56 1.78 -4.32 9.63
C VAL A 56 2.33 -5.36 10.59
N PRO A 57 1.67 -6.51 10.84
CA PRO A 57 2.19 -7.50 11.77
C PRO A 57 3.57 -8.02 11.34
N ILE A 58 3.73 -8.37 10.05
CA ILE A 58 5.00 -8.86 9.53
C ILE A 58 6.09 -7.80 9.67
N GLY A 59 5.81 -6.56 9.27
CA GLY A 59 6.78 -5.46 9.34
C GLY A 59 7.21 -5.13 10.77
N ILE A 60 6.26 -5.09 11.72
CA ILE A 60 6.56 -4.85 13.13
C ILE A 60 7.38 -6.01 13.71
N LEU A 61 7.01 -7.26 13.45
CA LEU A 61 7.76 -8.42 13.94
C LEU A 61 9.19 -8.44 13.40
N THR A 62 9.38 -8.14 12.11
CA THR A 62 10.72 -8.00 11.52
C THR A 62 11.50 -6.84 12.15
N ALA A 63 10.86 -5.69 12.39
CA ALA A 63 11.51 -4.55 13.06
C ALA A 63 11.94 -4.89 14.49
N ILE A 64 11.09 -5.56 15.28
CA ILE A 64 11.42 -6.01 16.64
C ILE A 64 12.61 -6.96 16.60
N PHE A 65 12.59 -7.94 15.69
CA PHE A 65 13.70 -8.86 15.52
C PHE A 65 15.00 -8.11 15.18
N MET A 66 14.97 -7.22 14.20
CA MET A 66 16.14 -6.42 13.77
C MET A 66 16.65 -5.45 14.84
N ALA A 67 15.76 -4.89 15.66
CA ALA A 67 16.12 -3.93 16.69
C ALA A 67 16.70 -4.59 17.94
N ARG A 68 16.15 -5.73 18.39
CA ARG A 68 16.46 -6.31 19.70
C ARG A 68 17.15 -7.67 19.66
N PHE A 69 16.81 -8.53 18.71
CA PHE A 69 17.24 -9.94 18.72
C PHE A 69 18.29 -10.25 17.65
N CYS A 70 18.50 -9.37 16.68
CA CYS A 70 19.32 -9.65 15.51
C CYS A 70 20.82 -9.55 15.83
N PRO A 71 21.61 -10.62 15.64
CA PRO A 71 23.06 -10.56 15.84
C PRO A 71 23.72 -9.68 14.76
N ARG A 72 24.82 -9.00 15.12
CA ARG A 72 25.49 -8.00 14.26
C ARG A 72 25.77 -8.46 12.82
N LYS A 73 26.15 -9.73 12.63
CA LYS A 73 26.41 -10.32 11.28
C LYS A 73 25.16 -10.35 10.42
N LEU A 74 24.03 -10.73 11.02
CA LEU A 74 22.76 -10.90 10.34
C LEU A 74 22.09 -9.55 10.08
N TYR A 75 22.27 -8.59 11.00
CA TYR A 75 21.83 -7.22 10.82
C TYR A 75 22.47 -6.56 9.59
N ARG A 76 23.78 -6.76 9.40
CA ARG A 76 24.54 -6.24 8.24
C ARG A 76 24.04 -6.79 6.90
N PHE A 77 23.30 -7.89 6.91
CA PHE A 77 22.68 -8.49 5.73
C PHE A 77 21.24 -8.05 5.53
N PHE A 78 20.40 -8.10 6.57
CA PHE A 78 18.99 -7.77 6.46
C PHE A 78 18.73 -6.28 6.26
N LYS A 79 19.49 -5.40 6.89
CA LYS A 79 19.27 -3.95 6.76
C LYS A 79 19.40 -3.46 5.31
N PRO A 80 20.47 -3.79 4.57
CA PRO A 80 20.54 -3.49 3.14
C PRO A 80 19.44 -4.14 2.30
N MET A 81 18.96 -5.35 2.65
CA MET A 81 17.87 -5.98 1.92
C MET A 81 16.55 -5.21 2.03
N VAL A 82 16.21 -4.75 3.23
CA VAL A 82 15.01 -3.93 3.47
C VAL A 82 15.12 -2.60 2.71
N GLU A 83 16.30 -1.98 2.72
CA GLU A 83 16.56 -0.74 1.97
C GLU A 83 16.50 -0.97 0.45
N LEU A 84 17.00 -2.12 -0.03
CA LEU A 84 16.92 -2.49 -1.44
C LEU A 84 15.46 -2.69 -1.87
N MET A 85 14.62 -3.30 -1.03
CA MET A 85 13.19 -3.42 -1.31
C MET A 85 12.53 -2.05 -1.45
N ALA A 86 12.89 -1.07 -0.62
CA ALA A 86 12.41 0.31 -0.75
C ALA A 86 12.86 0.98 -2.06
N GLY A 87 13.99 0.56 -2.62
CA GLY A 87 14.55 1.09 -3.86
C GLY A 87 13.93 0.50 -5.14
N ILE A 88 13.10 -0.53 -5.05
CA ILE A 88 12.48 -1.16 -6.22
C ILE A 88 11.44 -0.20 -6.83
N PRO A 89 11.52 0.16 -8.13
CA PRO A 89 10.52 0.97 -8.80
C PRO A 89 9.11 0.36 -8.74
N SER A 90 8.09 1.21 -8.55
CA SER A 90 6.69 0.77 -8.43
C SER A 90 6.18 -0.01 -9.65
N VAL A 91 6.68 0.29 -10.84
CA VAL A 91 6.34 -0.43 -12.09
C VAL A 91 6.76 -1.90 -12.02
N ILE A 92 7.90 -2.21 -11.39
CA ILE A 92 8.37 -3.59 -11.23
C ILE A 92 7.44 -4.36 -10.31
N TYR A 93 7.00 -3.75 -9.21
CA TYR A 93 5.98 -4.34 -8.34
C TYR A 93 4.66 -4.57 -9.07
N GLY A 94 4.21 -3.62 -9.89
CA GLY A 94 3.01 -3.80 -10.72
C GLY A 94 3.13 -4.97 -11.71
N PHE A 95 4.27 -5.09 -12.39
CA PHE A 95 4.53 -6.20 -13.31
C PHE A 95 4.64 -7.54 -12.59
N PHE A 96 5.35 -7.60 -11.45
CA PHE A 96 5.38 -8.78 -10.59
C PHE A 96 3.97 -9.18 -10.10
N GLY A 97 3.17 -8.18 -9.74
CA GLY A 97 1.77 -8.33 -9.39
C GLY A 97 0.97 -9.07 -10.48
N LEU A 98 1.11 -8.62 -11.72
CA LEU A 98 0.41 -9.17 -12.87
C LEU A 98 0.91 -10.56 -13.27
N VAL A 99 2.23 -10.77 -13.30
CA VAL A 99 2.83 -12.01 -13.83
C VAL A 99 2.92 -13.12 -12.80
N VAL A 100 3.04 -12.80 -11.51
CA VAL A 100 3.26 -13.79 -10.45
C VAL A 100 2.05 -13.87 -9.51
N LEU A 101 1.66 -12.75 -8.89
CA LEU A 101 0.61 -12.76 -7.88
C LEU A 101 -0.78 -13.06 -8.44
N VAL A 102 -1.14 -12.47 -9.59
CA VAL A 102 -2.45 -12.71 -10.24
C VAL A 102 -2.63 -14.19 -10.59
N PRO A 103 -1.69 -14.87 -11.30
CA PRO A 103 -1.79 -16.31 -11.54
C PRO A 103 -1.79 -17.13 -10.26
N LEU A 104 -0.95 -16.79 -9.27
CA LEU A 104 -0.91 -17.51 -8.00
C LEU A 104 -2.26 -17.49 -7.29
N VAL A 105 -2.89 -16.32 -7.20
CA VAL A 105 -4.22 -16.18 -6.58
C VAL A 105 -5.28 -16.90 -7.41
N ARG A 106 -5.25 -16.77 -8.74
CA ARG A 106 -6.17 -17.48 -9.64
C ARG A 106 -6.12 -18.99 -9.44
N ASP A 107 -4.91 -19.54 -9.39
CA ASP A 107 -4.71 -21.00 -9.42
C ASP A 107 -4.94 -21.64 -8.04
N ASN A 108 -4.78 -20.88 -6.94
CA ASN A 108 -4.95 -21.39 -5.57
C ASN A 108 -6.30 -21.01 -4.92
N LEU A 109 -6.82 -19.81 -5.17
CA LEU A 109 -8.06 -19.30 -4.58
C LEU A 109 -9.23 -19.21 -5.58
N GLY A 110 -8.96 -19.37 -6.87
CA GLY A 110 -9.96 -19.29 -7.93
C GLY A 110 -10.27 -17.85 -8.39
N GLY A 111 -11.23 -17.73 -9.32
CA GLY A 111 -11.64 -16.46 -9.91
C GLY A 111 -10.71 -15.96 -11.02
N THR A 112 -10.67 -14.65 -11.27
CA THR A 112 -9.85 -14.03 -12.33
C THR A 112 -8.40 -13.76 -11.90
N GLY A 113 -8.07 -13.94 -10.62
CA GLY A 113 -6.79 -13.56 -10.03
C GLY A 113 -6.57 -12.05 -9.88
N SER A 114 -7.22 -11.22 -10.69
CA SER A 114 -7.23 -9.75 -10.56
C SER A 114 -8.31 -9.31 -9.56
N SER A 115 -8.09 -9.58 -8.27
CA SER A 115 -9.04 -9.33 -7.19
C SER A 115 -8.51 -8.33 -6.16
N MET A 116 -9.39 -7.85 -5.26
CA MET A 116 -9.00 -7.00 -4.13
C MET A 116 -7.94 -7.66 -3.24
N LEU A 117 -7.96 -8.98 -3.09
CA LEU A 117 -6.98 -9.72 -2.32
C LEU A 117 -5.58 -9.59 -2.93
N THR A 118 -5.47 -9.79 -4.25
CA THR A 118 -4.19 -9.68 -4.96
C THR A 118 -3.61 -8.27 -4.85
N ALA A 119 -4.47 -7.25 -4.98
CA ALA A 119 -4.08 -5.86 -4.78
C ALA A 119 -3.63 -5.59 -3.33
N ALA A 120 -4.34 -6.13 -2.34
CA ALA A 120 -3.99 -6.00 -0.92
C ALA A 120 -2.66 -6.68 -0.58
N LEU A 121 -2.40 -7.89 -1.11
CA LEU A 121 -1.13 -8.60 -0.94
C LEU A 121 0.03 -7.83 -1.58
N LEU A 122 -0.14 -7.36 -2.82
CA LEU A 122 0.88 -6.60 -3.51
C LEU A 122 1.20 -5.31 -2.75
N LEU A 123 0.18 -4.54 -2.35
CA LEU A 123 0.34 -3.34 -1.57
C LEU A 123 0.98 -3.64 -0.21
N GLY A 124 0.61 -4.76 0.43
CA GLY A 124 1.21 -5.26 1.65
C GLY A 124 2.73 -5.42 1.51
N ILE A 125 3.20 -6.05 0.43
CA ILE A 125 4.63 -6.21 0.14
C ILE A 125 5.32 -4.84 -0.05
N MET A 126 4.66 -3.89 -0.73
CA MET A 126 5.22 -2.57 -0.98
C MET A 126 5.37 -1.73 0.29
N ILE A 127 4.46 -1.87 1.27
CA ILE A 127 4.53 -1.10 2.52
C ILE A 127 5.49 -1.70 3.55
N LEU A 128 5.86 -2.99 3.42
CA LEU A 128 6.77 -3.68 4.34
C LEU A 128 8.07 -2.90 4.62
N PRO A 129 8.88 -2.49 3.63
CA PRO A 129 10.15 -1.82 3.91
C PRO A 129 9.96 -0.51 4.65
N THR A 130 8.85 0.21 4.39
CA THR A 130 8.50 1.44 5.11
C THR A 130 8.21 1.13 6.57
N ILE A 131 7.36 0.14 6.85
CA ILE A 131 6.98 -0.24 8.22
C ILE A 131 8.20 -0.73 8.99
N VAL A 132 9.00 -1.63 8.40
CA VAL A 132 10.19 -2.18 9.05
C VAL A 132 11.17 -1.06 9.39
N THR A 133 11.47 -0.17 8.44
CA THR A 133 12.48 0.87 8.64
C THR A 133 12.04 1.89 9.69
N VAL A 134 10.78 2.32 9.66
CA VAL A 134 10.24 3.28 10.64
C VAL A 134 10.14 2.66 12.02
N ALA A 135 9.60 1.44 12.14
CA ALA A 135 9.45 0.76 13.42
C ALA A 135 10.80 0.39 14.04
N GLU A 136 11.77 -0.07 13.25
CA GLU A 136 13.12 -0.39 13.72
C GLU A 136 13.81 0.86 14.27
N ALA A 137 13.74 1.98 13.54
CA ALA A 137 14.31 3.26 13.97
C ALA A 137 13.66 3.75 15.28
N ALA A 138 12.32 3.65 15.38
CA ALA A 138 11.59 4.02 16.58
C ALA A 138 11.99 3.14 17.78
N LEU A 139 12.09 1.82 17.60
CA LEU A 139 12.47 0.88 18.66
C LEU A 139 13.90 1.11 19.17
N ARG A 140 14.83 1.47 18.28
CA ARG A 140 16.23 1.77 18.66
C ARG A 140 16.41 3.14 19.30
N ALA A 141 15.49 4.06 19.10
CA ALA A 141 15.54 5.39 19.71
C ALA A 141 15.17 5.37 21.20
N VAL A 142 14.54 4.30 21.70
CA VAL A 142 14.14 4.18 23.11
C VAL A 142 15.37 3.83 23.97
N PRO A 143 15.68 4.60 25.03
CA PRO A 143 16.80 4.34 25.92
C PRO A 143 16.72 2.97 26.60
N GLU A 144 17.88 2.30 26.78
CA GLU A 144 17.97 0.96 27.41
C GLU A 144 17.42 0.94 28.84
N SER A 145 17.51 2.06 29.56
CA SER A 145 16.98 2.21 30.92
C SER A 145 15.47 1.94 31.04
N TYR A 146 14.70 2.10 29.96
CA TYR A 146 13.28 1.75 29.95
C TYR A 146 13.02 0.26 29.74
N TYR A 147 14.04 -0.51 29.33
CA TYR A 147 13.95 -1.96 29.11
C TYR A 147 14.55 -2.76 30.27
N GLU A 148 15.56 -2.20 30.96
CA GLU A 148 16.29 -2.87 32.02
C GLU A 148 15.69 -2.72 33.43
N GLY A 149 14.63 -1.91 33.58
CA GLY A 149 13.75 -1.81 34.76
C GLY A 149 14.40 -1.98 36.12
#